data_AF-A0A6G3UTX6-F1
#
_entry.id   AF-A0A6G3UTX6-F1
#
_cell.length_a   1.000
_cell.length_b   1.000
_cell.length_c   1.000
_cell.angle_alpha   90.00
_cell.angle_beta   90.00
_cell.angle_gamma   90.00
#
_symmetry.space_group_name_H-M   'P 1'
#
loop_
_entity.id
_entity.type
_entity.pdbx_description
1 polymer ?
#
loop_
_entity_poly.entity_id
_entity_poly.type
_entity_poly.pdbx_seq_one_letter_code
_entity_poly.pdbx_strand_id
1 'polypeptide(L)'
;ALESGAPPAAADPVDVAAAAYVLRPDGWVKLVAAAGEEVQRADAERAGEESRRELERLREELALARAHTKSETERLRAELDAARKEADSLQRKLRSALSEVKRGEAALRRGRAETEAVRAEAAAQVSAAESETRRLRARLGEAEASVEASRRASREGRSVEDMRLRLLLDTVLEAAGGLRRELALPPASMRPADGVDAVEPGRMSPKDIAARALSETDPALLDQLLALPQAHLIVDGYNVTKTGYPQMPLEKQRLRLLGGLSSLAARTGAEMTCVFDGAELAAPVLLAPPRGVRVLFSKPGVTADELIRQLARAEPPGRPVVVVSTDREVADGVAKAGARPVASALLLKRLSRV
;
A
#
# COMPACT_ATOMS: atom_id res chain seq x y z
N ALA A 1 -152.17 32.27 -24.86
CA ALA A 1 -150.77 32.35 -24.39
C ALA A 1 -150.56 33.66 -23.62
N LEU A 2 -150.31 34.79 -24.30
CA LEU A 2 -150.19 36.09 -23.61
C LEU A 2 -151.53 36.59 -23.03
N GLU A 3 -152.65 36.41 -23.73
CA GLU A 3 -154.00 36.67 -23.18
C GLU A 3 -154.38 35.76 -21.99
N SER A 4 -153.69 34.63 -21.82
CA SER A 4 -153.89 33.70 -20.70
C SER A 4 -152.87 33.91 -19.57
N GLY A 5 -152.16 35.05 -19.55
CA GLY A 5 -151.30 35.48 -18.44
C GLY A 5 -150.01 34.67 -18.23
N ALA A 6 -149.62 33.80 -19.18
CA ALA A 6 -148.44 32.95 -19.06
C ALA A 6 -147.46 33.18 -20.24
N PRO A 7 -146.16 33.41 -19.98
CA PRO A 7 -145.18 33.62 -21.03
C PRO A 7 -144.91 32.31 -21.82
N PRO A 8 -144.76 32.36 -23.15
CA PRO A 8 -144.38 31.19 -23.94
C PRO A 8 -142.91 30.82 -23.73
N ALA A 9 -142.64 29.56 -23.36
CA ALA A 9 -141.36 29.09 -22.82
C ALA A 9 -140.13 29.08 -23.77
N ALA A 10 -140.23 29.66 -24.97
CA ALA A 10 -139.18 29.66 -25.99
C ALA A 10 -139.11 30.95 -26.84
N ALA A 11 -139.76 32.03 -26.40
CA ALA A 11 -139.65 33.34 -27.02
C ALA A 11 -138.57 34.18 -26.30
N ASP A 12 -137.90 35.09 -27.02
CA ASP A 12 -136.93 36.01 -26.42
C ASP A 12 -137.66 36.85 -25.34
N PRO A 13 -137.14 36.92 -24.09
CA PRO A 13 -137.74 37.77 -23.06
C PRO A 13 -137.94 39.23 -23.50
N VAL A 14 -137.03 39.80 -24.30
CA VAL A 14 -137.16 41.17 -24.82
C VAL A 14 -138.37 41.29 -25.77
N ASP A 15 -138.58 40.29 -26.64
CA ASP A 15 -139.75 40.24 -27.54
C ASP A 15 -141.05 40.01 -26.75
N VAL A 16 -141.02 39.18 -25.70
CA VAL A 16 -142.16 38.97 -24.79
C VAL A 16 -142.53 40.26 -24.05
N ALA A 17 -141.53 41.01 -23.57
CA ALA A 17 -141.73 42.32 -22.96
C ALA A 17 -142.30 43.34 -23.95
N ALA A 18 -141.75 43.42 -25.16
CA ALA A 18 -142.22 44.31 -26.21
C ALA A 18 -143.68 44.01 -26.61
N ALA A 19 -144.01 42.74 -26.83
CA ALA A 19 -145.36 42.30 -27.16
C ALA A 19 -146.36 42.58 -26.01
N ALA A 20 -145.98 42.32 -24.75
CA ALA A 20 -146.82 42.60 -23.59
C ALA A 20 -147.08 44.11 -23.40
N TYR A 21 -146.06 44.96 -23.62
CA TYR A 21 -146.20 46.42 -23.53
C TYR A 21 -147.14 47.01 -24.59
N VAL A 22 -147.10 46.47 -25.82
CA VAL A 22 -147.94 46.92 -26.94
C VAL A 22 -149.38 46.40 -26.83
N LEU A 23 -149.58 45.12 -26.54
CA LEU A 23 -150.91 44.49 -26.53
C LEU A 23 -151.69 44.70 -25.22
N ARG A 24 -150.99 45.04 -24.12
CA ARG A 24 -151.56 45.31 -22.78
C ARG A 24 -152.62 44.32 -22.27
N PRO A 25 -152.41 42.98 -22.35
CA PRO A 25 -153.30 42.01 -21.72
C PRO A 25 -153.35 42.18 -20.19
N ASP A 26 -154.34 41.59 -19.53
CA ASP A 26 -154.46 41.65 -18.08
C ASP A 26 -153.18 41.14 -17.39
N GLY A 27 -152.61 41.99 -16.53
CA GLY A 27 -151.34 41.72 -15.85
C GLY A 27 -150.07 41.97 -16.67
N TRP A 28 -150.13 42.63 -17.85
CA TRP A 28 -148.96 42.88 -18.72
C TRP A 28 -147.72 43.43 -18.01
N VAL A 29 -147.88 44.28 -17.00
CA VAL A 29 -146.77 44.82 -16.19
C VAL A 29 -145.93 43.71 -15.55
N LYS A 30 -146.57 42.61 -15.10
CA LYS A 30 -145.89 41.45 -14.54
C LYS A 30 -145.12 40.65 -15.59
N LEU A 31 -145.63 40.59 -16.82
CA LEU A 31 -144.94 39.92 -17.94
C LEU A 31 -143.69 40.69 -18.37
N VAL A 32 -143.76 42.02 -18.44
CA VAL A 32 -142.61 42.88 -18.71
C VAL A 32 -141.57 42.80 -17.58
N ALA A 33 -142.02 42.79 -16.32
CA ALA A 33 -141.12 42.62 -15.17
C ALA A 33 -140.43 41.24 -15.17
N ALA A 34 -141.19 40.16 -15.36
CA ALA A 34 -140.64 38.80 -15.42
C ALA A 34 -139.65 38.62 -16.58
N ALA A 35 -139.92 39.23 -17.74
CA ALA A 35 -138.99 39.25 -18.86
C ALA A 35 -137.71 40.03 -18.55
N GLY A 36 -137.81 41.20 -17.90
CA GLY A 36 -136.65 41.96 -17.43
C GLY A 36 -135.82 41.18 -16.41
N GLU A 37 -136.46 40.49 -15.48
CA GLU A 37 -135.83 39.57 -14.52
C GLU A 37 -135.13 38.39 -15.23
N GLU A 38 -135.70 37.86 -16.31
CA GLU A 38 -135.10 36.79 -17.12
C GLU A 38 -133.82 37.26 -17.84
N VAL A 39 -133.85 38.43 -18.50
CA VAL A 39 -132.65 39.00 -19.14
C VAL A 39 -131.57 39.29 -18.10
N GLN A 40 -131.93 39.91 -16.98
CA GLN A 40 -130.99 40.17 -15.88
C GLN A 40 -130.39 38.88 -15.31
N ARG A 41 -131.16 37.79 -15.23
CA ARG A 41 -130.67 36.48 -14.80
C ARG A 41 -129.71 35.88 -15.84
N ALA A 42 -130.05 35.92 -17.12
CA ALA A 42 -129.21 35.40 -18.20
C ALA A 42 -127.91 36.22 -18.40
N ASP A 43 -127.93 37.53 -18.18
CA ASP A 43 -126.73 38.37 -18.13
C ASP A 43 -125.87 38.06 -16.89
N ALA A 44 -126.49 37.91 -15.72
CA ALA A 44 -125.78 37.56 -14.48
C ALA A 44 -125.17 36.14 -14.52
N GLU A 45 -125.84 35.18 -15.17
CA GLU A 45 -125.33 33.84 -15.42
C GLU A 45 -124.13 33.87 -16.37
N ARG A 46 -124.22 34.59 -17.50
CA ARG A 46 -123.09 34.77 -18.44
C ARG A 46 -121.89 35.45 -17.78
N ALA A 47 -122.10 36.56 -17.08
CA ALA A 47 -121.04 37.23 -16.33
C ALA A 47 -120.44 36.33 -15.23
N GLY A 48 -121.27 35.48 -14.60
CA GLY A 48 -120.85 34.46 -13.65
C GLY A 48 -120.01 33.35 -14.29
N GLU A 49 -120.35 32.90 -15.50
CA GLU A 49 -119.54 31.93 -16.26
C GLU A 49 -118.20 32.52 -16.72
N GLU A 50 -118.20 33.74 -17.26
CA GLU A 50 -116.97 34.43 -17.66
C GLU A 50 -116.03 34.62 -16.46
N SER A 51 -116.58 35.08 -15.33
CA SER A 51 -115.83 35.20 -14.07
C SER A 51 -115.29 33.85 -13.58
N ARG A 52 -116.04 32.74 -13.75
CA ARG A 52 -115.55 31.39 -13.41
C ARG A 52 -114.40 30.96 -14.30
N ARG A 53 -114.51 31.16 -15.62
CA ARG A 53 -113.44 30.82 -16.60
C ARG A 53 -112.17 31.64 -16.34
N GLU A 54 -112.31 32.93 -16.03
CA GLU A 54 -111.17 33.78 -15.66
C GLU A 54 -110.54 33.33 -14.32
N LEU A 55 -111.35 33.01 -13.30
CA LEU A 55 -110.86 32.48 -12.03
C LEU A 55 -110.17 31.11 -12.19
N GLU A 56 -110.66 30.24 -13.07
CA GLU A 56 -110.02 28.96 -13.40
C GLU A 56 -108.67 29.18 -14.08
N ARG A 57 -108.62 30.02 -15.13
CA ARG A 57 -107.39 30.40 -15.81
C ARG A 57 -106.36 31.01 -14.85
N LEU A 58 -106.76 31.96 -14.01
CA LEU A 58 -105.87 32.58 -13.02
C LEU A 58 -105.38 31.58 -11.96
N ARG A 59 -106.19 30.57 -11.61
CA ARG A 59 -105.76 29.47 -10.73
C ARG A 59 -104.75 28.55 -11.42
N GLU A 60 -104.91 28.26 -12.70
CA GLU A 60 -103.96 27.48 -13.50
C GLU A 60 -102.63 28.23 -13.67
N GLU A 61 -102.67 29.50 -14.08
CA GLU A 61 -101.49 30.36 -14.20
C GLU A 61 -100.76 30.48 -12.84
N LEU A 62 -101.49 30.65 -11.73
CA LEU A 62 -100.93 30.66 -10.37
C LEU A 62 -100.35 29.30 -9.96
N ALA A 63 -100.98 28.18 -10.35
CA ALA A 63 -100.47 26.84 -10.07
C ALA A 63 -99.16 26.56 -10.84
N LEU A 64 -99.10 26.95 -12.12
CA LEU A 64 -97.89 26.85 -12.95
C LEU A 64 -96.76 27.74 -12.40
N ALA A 65 -97.03 28.99 -12.04
CA ALA A 65 -96.05 29.89 -11.46
C ALA A 65 -95.50 29.38 -10.11
N ARG A 66 -96.37 28.83 -9.26
CA ARG A 66 -95.98 28.17 -8.00
C ARG A 66 -95.18 26.90 -8.23
N ALA A 67 -95.55 26.08 -9.20
CA ALA A 67 -94.80 24.86 -9.55
C ALA A 67 -93.39 25.19 -10.08
N HIS A 68 -93.27 26.18 -10.98
CA HIS A 68 -91.99 26.64 -11.50
C HIS A 68 -91.10 27.26 -10.41
N THR A 69 -91.68 28.11 -9.54
CA THR A 69 -90.94 28.67 -8.40
C THR A 69 -90.47 27.56 -7.47
N LYS A 70 -91.31 26.55 -7.20
CA LYS A 70 -90.93 25.39 -6.40
C LYS A 70 -89.75 24.63 -7.04
N SER A 71 -89.83 24.28 -8.32
CA SER A 71 -88.74 23.56 -9.01
C SER A 71 -87.43 24.35 -9.04
N GLU A 72 -87.48 25.66 -9.28
CA GLU A 72 -86.28 26.52 -9.23
C GLU A 72 -85.71 26.61 -7.81
N THR A 73 -86.54 26.72 -6.76
CA THR A 73 -86.02 26.70 -5.38
C THR A 73 -85.43 25.34 -4.97
N GLU A 74 -85.98 24.23 -5.46
CA GLU A 74 -85.43 22.88 -5.22
C GLU A 74 -84.10 22.69 -5.97
N ARG A 75 -84.02 23.17 -7.21
CA ARG A 75 -82.78 23.20 -8.00
C ARG A 75 -81.69 24.04 -7.33
N LEU A 76 -81.98 25.29 -6.97
CA LEU A 76 -81.03 26.20 -6.32
C LEU A 76 -80.56 25.66 -4.96
N ARG A 77 -81.42 24.95 -4.21
CA ARG A 77 -81.01 24.25 -2.99
C ARG A 77 -80.03 23.11 -3.28
N ALA A 78 -80.29 22.31 -4.32
CA ALA A 78 -79.41 21.21 -4.72
C ALA A 78 -78.03 21.73 -5.19
N GLU A 79 -78.01 22.81 -5.99
CA GLU A 79 -76.79 23.50 -6.43
C GLU A 79 -76.01 24.09 -5.23
N LEU A 80 -76.69 24.73 -4.27
CA LEU A 80 -76.08 25.24 -3.04
C LEU A 80 -75.45 24.13 -2.19
N ASP A 81 -76.15 23.01 -2.00
CA ASP A 81 -75.67 21.89 -1.19
C ASP A 81 -74.53 21.12 -1.90
N ALA A 82 -74.52 21.09 -3.23
CA ALA A 82 -73.37 20.59 -4.00
C ALA A 82 -72.15 21.50 -3.80
N ALA A 83 -72.29 22.80 -4.02
CA ALA A 83 -71.21 23.78 -3.84
C ALA A 83 -70.64 23.79 -2.41
N ARG A 84 -71.50 23.61 -1.39
CA ARG A 84 -71.07 23.45 0.02
C ARG A 84 -70.23 22.19 0.23
N LYS A 85 -70.66 21.03 -0.29
CA LYS A 85 -69.89 19.78 -0.22
C LYS A 85 -68.54 19.88 -0.93
N GLU A 86 -68.51 20.56 -2.08
CA GLU A 86 -67.27 20.83 -2.81
C GLU A 86 -66.33 21.72 -2.00
N ALA A 87 -66.83 22.84 -1.46
CA ALA A 87 -66.06 23.75 -0.61
C ALA A 87 -65.48 23.05 0.63
N ASP A 88 -66.28 22.23 1.33
CA ASP A 88 -65.82 21.39 2.44
C ASP A 88 -64.72 20.42 2.00
N SER A 89 -64.86 19.79 0.83
CA SER A 89 -63.87 18.87 0.28
C SER A 89 -62.55 19.58 -0.06
N LEU A 90 -62.64 20.79 -0.64
CA LEU A 90 -61.49 21.62 -0.99
C LEU A 90 -60.79 22.15 0.26
N GLN A 91 -61.55 22.57 1.29
CA GLN A 91 -60.99 23.01 2.57
C GLN A 91 -60.32 21.84 3.33
N ARG A 92 -60.81 20.60 3.19
CA ARG A 92 -60.14 19.39 3.71
C ARG A 92 -58.85 19.10 2.94
N LYS A 93 -58.88 19.12 1.61
CA LYS A 93 -57.70 18.94 0.74
C LYS A 93 -56.62 19.99 1.02
N LEU A 94 -56.99 21.28 1.10
CA LEU A 94 -56.09 22.38 1.42
C LEU A 94 -55.44 22.21 2.80
N ARG A 95 -56.22 21.82 3.83
CA ARG A 95 -55.67 21.51 5.16
C ARG A 95 -54.68 20.33 5.13
N SER A 96 -54.98 19.27 4.36
CA SER A 96 -54.04 18.15 4.18
C SER A 96 -52.74 18.61 3.52
N ALA A 97 -52.83 19.32 2.39
CA ALA A 97 -51.68 19.83 1.64
C ALA A 97 -50.81 20.77 2.49
N LEU A 98 -51.41 21.70 3.24
CA LEU A 98 -50.68 22.57 4.17
C LEU A 98 -50.00 21.76 5.30
N SER A 99 -50.62 20.68 5.78
CA SER A 99 -50.00 19.77 6.76
C SER A 99 -48.83 18.98 6.17
N GLU A 100 -48.88 18.64 4.89
CA GLU A 100 -47.83 17.93 4.16
C GLU A 100 -46.66 18.86 3.87
N VAL A 101 -46.90 20.08 3.39
CA VAL A 101 -45.88 21.12 3.24
C VAL A 101 -45.19 21.39 4.58
N LYS A 102 -45.93 21.59 5.67
CA LYS A 102 -45.35 21.82 7.00
C LYS A 102 -44.52 20.62 7.50
N ARG A 103 -44.94 19.37 7.21
CA ARG A 103 -44.15 18.17 7.50
C ARG A 103 -42.89 18.08 6.65
N GLY A 104 -42.98 18.40 5.36
CA GLY A 104 -41.85 18.46 4.43
C GLY A 104 -40.82 19.51 4.82
N GLU A 105 -41.25 20.72 5.18
CA GLU A 105 -40.36 21.76 5.72
C GLU A 105 -39.65 21.31 7.01
N ALA A 106 -40.37 20.65 7.93
CA ALA A 106 -39.78 20.14 9.16
C ALA A 106 -38.74 19.04 8.87
N ALA A 107 -39.01 18.13 7.92
CA ALA A 107 -38.07 17.12 7.47
C ALA A 107 -36.83 17.74 6.79
N LEU A 108 -37.02 18.74 5.92
CA LEU A 108 -35.92 19.48 5.28
C LEU A 108 -35.06 20.23 6.30
N ARG A 109 -35.66 20.83 7.35
CA ARG A 109 -34.91 21.48 8.43
C ARG A 109 -34.09 20.47 9.24
N ARG A 110 -34.65 19.29 9.53
CA ARG A 110 -33.91 18.20 10.20
C ARG A 110 -32.75 17.68 9.36
N GLY A 111 -32.99 17.30 8.11
CA GLY A 111 -31.95 16.81 7.21
C GLY A 111 -30.84 17.84 6.95
N ARG A 112 -31.17 19.14 6.91
CA ARG A 112 -30.15 20.21 6.88
C ARG A 112 -29.34 20.29 8.17
N ALA A 113 -29.99 20.23 9.34
CA ALA A 113 -29.29 20.23 10.63
C ALA A 113 -28.37 19.01 10.79
N GLU A 114 -28.84 17.82 10.38
CA GLU A 114 -28.04 16.58 10.34
C GLU A 114 -26.85 16.71 9.38
N THR A 115 -27.05 17.26 8.18
CA THR A 115 -25.97 17.49 7.20
C THR A 115 -24.93 18.47 7.73
N GLU A 116 -25.35 19.57 8.36
CA GLU A 116 -24.42 20.55 8.95
C GLU A 116 -23.70 19.99 10.19
N ALA A 117 -24.35 19.15 11.00
CA ALA A 117 -23.69 18.45 12.11
C ALA A 117 -22.60 17.49 11.61
N VAL A 118 -22.90 16.67 10.59
CA VAL A 118 -21.91 15.77 9.97
C VAL A 118 -20.76 16.55 9.32
N ARG A 119 -21.05 17.69 8.67
CA ARG A 119 -20.01 18.58 8.12
C ARG A 119 -19.13 19.19 9.21
N ALA A 120 -19.70 19.64 10.32
CA ALA A 120 -18.96 20.20 11.44
C ALA A 120 -18.07 19.14 12.11
N GLU A 121 -18.58 17.92 12.29
CA GLU A 121 -17.81 16.80 12.82
C GLU A 121 -16.66 16.42 11.87
N ALA A 122 -16.93 16.26 10.58
CA ALA A 122 -15.90 15.97 9.57
C ALA A 122 -14.81 17.06 9.51
N ALA A 123 -15.20 18.34 9.58
CA ALA A 123 -14.25 19.46 9.63
C ALA A 123 -13.39 19.44 10.90
N ALA A 124 -13.96 19.08 12.06
CA ALA A 124 -13.22 18.91 13.30
C ALA A 124 -12.24 17.72 13.23
N GLN A 125 -12.65 16.59 12.67
CA GLN A 125 -11.80 15.41 12.45
C GLN A 125 -10.62 15.74 11.50
N VAL A 126 -10.87 16.43 10.39
CA VAL A 126 -9.81 16.88 9.45
C VAL A 126 -8.83 17.83 10.14
N SER A 127 -9.33 18.83 10.87
CA SER A 127 -8.48 19.79 11.61
C SER A 127 -7.61 19.09 12.67
N ALA A 128 -8.17 18.11 13.39
CA ALA A 128 -7.42 17.28 14.32
C ALA A 128 -6.29 16.50 13.61
N ALA A 129 -6.62 15.77 12.54
CA ALA A 129 -5.67 14.99 11.75
C ALA A 129 -4.57 15.85 11.10
N GLU A 130 -4.88 17.06 10.63
CA GLU A 130 -3.89 18.03 10.16
C GLU A 130 -2.96 18.49 11.28
N SER A 131 -3.49 18.72 12.49
CA SER A 131 -2.69 19.14 13.64
C SER A 131 -1.73 18.02 14.08
N GLU A 132 -2.18 16.77 14.07
CA GLU A 132 -1.36 15.59 14.35
C GLU A 132 -0.29 15.38 13.27
N THR A 133 -0.67 15.47 11.99
CA THR A 133 0.27 15.42 10.86
C THR A 133 1.35 16.48 10.99
N ARG A 134 1.00 17.71 11.41
CA ARG A 134 1.96 18.80 11.64
C ARG A 134 2.91 18.50 12.80
N ARG A 135 2.40 17.94 13.90
CA ARG A 135 3.21 17.49 15.07
C ARG A 135 4.14 16.33 14.72
N LEU A 136 3.67 15.35 13.95
CA LEU A 136 4.47 14.20 13.50
C LEU A 136 5.58 14.64 12.53
N ARG A 137 5.30 15.57 11.60
CA ARG A 137 6.32 16.16 10.73
C ARG A 137 7.39 16.93 11.51
N ALA A 138 7.01 17.69 12.54
CA ALA A 138 7.97 18.36 13.42
C ALA A 138 8.88 17.36 14.15
N ARG A 139 8.30 16.33 14.79
CA ARG A 139 9.07 15.26 15.46
C ARG A 139 9.97 14.47 14.51
N LEU A 140 9.52 14.24 13.27
CA LEU A 140 10.35 13.59 12.24
C LEU A 140 11.55 14.47 11.89
N GLY A 141 11.37 15.77 11.66
CA GLY A 141 12.46 16.70 11.39
C GLY A 141 13.45 16.81 12.56
N GLU A 142 12.97 16.82 13.81
CA GLU A 142 13.81 16.76 15.01
C GLU A 142 14.63 15.45 15.07
N ALA A 143 14.00 14.31 14.81
CA ALA A 143 14.66 13.01 14.78
C ALA A 143 15.72 12.93 13.65
N GLU A 144 15.38 13.35 12.44
CA GLU A 144 16.31 13.43 11.30
C GLU A 144 17.50 14.35 11.59
N ALA A 145 17.27 15.52 12.18
CA ALA A 145 18.32 16.45 12.59
C ALA A 145 19.25 15.83 13.66
N SER A 146 18.69 15.11 14.64
CA SER A 146 19.50 14.42 15.66
C SER A 146 20.36 13.30 15.07
N VAL A 147 19.83 12.49 14.15
CA VAL A 147 20.58 11.43 13.46
C VAL A 147 21.70 12.02 12.61
N GLU A 148 21.43 13.11 11.90
CA GLU A 148 22.43 13.80 11.07
C GLU A 148 23.51 14.47 11.94
N ALA A 149 23.16 15.07 13.08
CA ALA A 149 24.13 15.57 14.06
C ALA A 149 25.01 14.43 14.62
N SER A 150 24.42 13.30 15.01
CA SER A 150 25.17 12.12 15.47
C SER A 150 26.10 11.54 14.39
N ARG A 151 25.69 11.56 13.13
CA ARG A 151 26.53 11.15 11.99
C ARG A 151 27.72 12.09 11.78
N ARG A 152 27.52 13.40 11.90
CA ARG A 152 28.61 14.39 11.81
C ARG A 152 29.60 14.22 12.94
N ALA A 153 29.13 14.17 14.18
CA ALA A 153 29.98 13.90 15.36
C ALA A 153 30.77 12.58 15.22
N SER A 154 30.15 11.52 14.68
CA SER A 154 30.84 10.24 14.42
C SER A 154 31.90 10.33 13.31
N ARG A 155 31.69 11.15 12.27
CA ARG A 155 32.66 11.40 11.20
C ARG A 155 33.84 12.25 11.69
N GLU A 156 33.56 13.27 12.49
CA GLU A 156 34.57 14.13 13.12
C GLU A 156 35.40 13.36 14.16
N GLY A 157 34.78 12.50 14.96
CA GLY A 157 35.49 11.58 15.87
C GLY A 157 36.44 10.66 15.10
N ARG A 158 35.96 10.00 14.04
CA ARG A 158 36.79 9.13 13.19
C ARG A 158 37.92 9.89 12.48
N SER A 159 37.70 11.09 11.97
CA SER A 159 38.77 11.84 11.29
C SER A 159 39.88 12.28 12.25
N VAL A 160 39.54 12.55 13.52
CA VAL A 160 40.54 12.79 14.59
C VAL A 160 41.27 11.50 14.97
N GLU A 161 40.58 10.36 15.03
CA GLU A 161 41.20 9.04 15.29
C GLU A 161 42.13 8.61 14.14
N ASP A 162 41.70 8.75 12.88
CA ASP A 162 42.49 8.48 11.68
C ASP A 162 43.73 9.38 11.60
N MET A 163 43.60 10.67 11.93
CA MET A 163 44.73 11.60 12.01
C MET A 163 45.74 11.16 13.08
N ARG A 164 45.28 10.74 14.26
CA ARG A 164 46.14 10.21 15.33
C ARG A 164 46.82 8.91 14.93
N LEU A 165 46.09 7.98 14.31
CA LEU A 165 46.64 6.72 13.82
C LEU A 165 47.72 6.97 12.77
N ARG A 166 47.50 7.90 11.85
CA ARG A 166 48.48 8.27 10.83
C ARG A 166 49.74 8.87 11.44
N LEU A 167 49.61 9.82 12.37
CA LEU A 167 50.75 10.37 13.11
C LEU A 167 51.54 9.29 13.86
N LEU A 168 50.86 8.36 14.53
CA LEU A 168 51.51 7.23 15.21
C LEU A 168 52.23 6.31 14.22
N LEU A 169 51.63 6.00 13.07
CA LEU A 169 52.26 5.17 12.04
C LEU A 169 53.49 5.86 11.44
N ASP A 170 53.38 7.15 11.11
CA ASP A 170 54.48 7.96 10.57
C ASP A 170 55.65 8.01 11.57
N THR A 171 55.40 8.23 12.87
CA THR A 171 56.47 8.19 13.89
C THR A 171 57.12 6.81 14.05
N VAL A 172 56.38 5.70 13.90
CA VAL A 172 56.95 4.35 13.92
C VAL A 172 57.81 4.08 12.67
N LEU A 173 57.38 4.55 11.50
CA LEU A 173 58.14 4.44 10.26
C LEU A 173 59.43 5.28 10.30
N GLU A 174 59.35 6.50 10.84
CA GLU A 174 60.53 7.35 11.06
C GLU A 174 61.49 6.74 12.09
N ALA A 175 60.98 6.18 13.19
CA ALA A 175 61.79 5.49 14.19
C ALA A 175 62.48 4.24 13.61
N ALA A 176 61.78 3.43 12.83
CA ALA A 176 62.35 2.27 12.13
C ALA A 176 63.40 2.69 11.08
N GLY A 177 63.15 3.77 10.34
CA GLY A 177 64.10 4.36 9.40
C GLY A 177 65.33 4.93 10.09
N GLY A 178 65.18 5.57 11.25
CA GLY A 178 66.26 6.03 12.12
C GLY A 178 67.10 4.86 12.63
N LEU A 179 66.46 3.84 13.21
CA LEU A 179 67.12 2.64 13.71
C LEU A 179 67.91 1.91 12.60
N ARG A 180 67.38 1.84 11.38
CA ARG A 180 68.09 1.27 10.22
C ARG A 180 69.33 2.07 9.82
N ARG A 181 69.30 3.41 9.95
CA ARG A 181 70.46 4.28 9.69
C ARG A 181 71.52 4.15 10.78
N GLU A 182 71.13 4.22 12.05
CA GLU A 182 72.03 4.11 13.20
C GLU A 182 72.70 2.73 13.32
N LEU A 183 71.97 1.65 13.05
CA LEU A 183 72.54 0.30 13.02
C LEU A 183 73.36 0.00 11.75
N ALA A 184 73.46 0.96 10.81
CA ALA A 184 74.21 0.86 9.55
C ALA A 184 73.97 -0.43 8.75
N LEU A 185 72.77 -1.02 8.84
CA LEU A 185 72.49 -2.36 8.32
C LEU A 185 72.45 -2.36 6.78
N PRO A 186 73.42 -2.99 6.08
CA PRO A 186 73.30 -3.24 4.66
C PRO A 186 72.13 -4.21 4.40
N PRO A 187 71.55 -4.25 3.18
CA PRO A 187 70.57 -5.27 2.84
C PRO A 187 71.15 -6.66 3.12
N ALA A 188 70.37 -7.49 3.82
CA ALA A 188 70.83 -8.80 4.28
C ALA A 188 71.34 -9.63 3.10
N SER A 189 72.56 -10.15 3.21
CA SER A 189 73.16 -10.92 2.14
C SER A 189 72.79 -12.40 2.23
N MET A 190 72.99 -13.13 3.33
CA MET A 190 72.79 -14.62 3.43
C MET A 190 71.49 -15.06 4.14
N ARG A 191 70.70 -15.99 3.57
CA ARG A 191 69.40 -16.42 4.17
C ARG A 191 69.68 -17.32 5.37
N PRO A 192 68.80 -17.35 6.38
CA PRO A 192 68.96 -18.28 7.50
C PRO A 192 68.86 -19.75 7.05
N ALA A 193 67.91 -20.07 6.17
CA ALA A 193 67.85 -21.38 5.53
C ALA A 193 69.07 -21.73 4.62
N ASP A 194 69.81 -20.75 4.07
CA ASP A 194 71.06 -21.01 3.34
C ASP A 194 72.20 -21.51 4.27
N GLY A 195 71.99 -21.46 5.59
CA GLY A 195 72.94 -21.91 6.61
C GLY A 195 72.65 -23.31 7.18
N VAL A 196 71.59 -23.99 6.72
CA VAL A 196 71.23 -25.34 7.17
C VAL A 196 71.93 -26.38 6.30
N ASP A 197 72.61 -27.34 6.92
CA ASP A 197 73.54 -28.25 6.26
C ASP A 197 72.82 -29.34 5.42
N ALA A 198 72.38 -28.96 4.23
CA ALA A 198 71.76 -29.80 3.20
C ALA A 198 72.53 -29.71 1.85
N VAL A 199 72.18 -30.55 0.87
CA VAL A 199 72.81 -30.51 -0.47
C VAL A 199 72.17 -29.40 -1.31
N GLU A 200 72.87 -28.27 -1.46
CA GLU A 200 72.35 -27.05 -2.12
C GLU A 200 73.24 -26.49 -3.27
N PRO A 201 72.60 -25.84 -4.27
CA PRO A 201 73.16 -24.73 -5.03
C PRO A 201 72.64 -23.37 -4.49
N GLY A 202 73.51 -22.46 -4.03
CA GLY A 202 73.15 -21.18 -3.34
C GLY A 202 72.51 -20.07 -4.22
N ARG A 203 72.05 -18.90 -3.74
CA ARG A 203 72.41 -18.07 -2.53
C ARG A 203 71.37 -16.91 -2.28
N MET A 204 71.20 -16.41 -1.04
CA MET A 204 71.05 -14.97 -0.61
C MET A 204 69.67 -14.19 -0.54
N SER A 205 69.50 -13.12 0.29
CA SER A 205 68.65 -13.02 1.55
C SER A 205 67.64 -11.87 1.87
N PRO A 206 66.78 -11.98 2.95
CA PRO A 206 65.65 -11.09 3.29
C PRO A 206 65.67 -10.48 4.74
N LYS A 207 64.51 -9.99 5.25
CA LYS A 207 63.90 -10.00 6.63
C LYS A 207 63.04 -8.73 6.92
N ASP A 208 61.92 -8.66 7.69
CA ASP A 208 61.02 -9.59 8.42
C ASP A 208 59.70 -8.87 8.88
N ILE A 209 58.86 -9.52 9.73
CA ILE A 209 57.84 -8.99 10.70
C ILE A 209 56.39 -8.72 10.19
N ALA A 210 55.28 -9.07 10.87
CA ALA A 210 54.86 -10.21 11.73
C ALA A 210 53.33 -10.03 12.03
N ALA A 211 52.53 -11.10 12.17
CA ALA A 211 51.06 -10.98 12.31
C ALA A 211 50.41 -11.92 13.35
N ARG A 212 49.24 -11.51 13.87
CA ARG A 212 48.40 -12.25 14.84
C ARG A 212 47.39 -13.20 14.16
N ALA A 213 46.85 -14.13 14.95
CA ALA A 213 46.13 -15.32 14.50
C ALA A 213 44.69 -15.12 13.98
N LEU A 214 44.27 -15.99 13.05
CA LEU A 214 42.89 -16.35 12.69
C LEU A 214 42.84 -17.77 12.03
N SER A 215 41.62 -18.28 11.78
CA SER A 215 41.20 -19.69 11.58
C SER A 215 41.94 -20.57 10.55
N GLU A 216 42.06 -21.87 10.81
CA GLU A 216 42.95 -22.85 10.13
C GLU A 216 42.48 -23.45 8.78
N THR A 217 41.27 -23.16 8.30
CA THR A 217 40.66 -23.93 7.18
C THR A 217 40.33 -23.13 5.91
N ASP A 218 40.63 -21.83 5.87
CA ASP A 218 40.34 -20.97 4.70
C ASP A 218 41.51 -20.94 3.69
N PRO A 219 41.32 -21.28 2.40
CA PRO A 219 42.33 -21.07 1.36
C PRO A 219 42.84 -19.62 1.25
N ALA A 220 42.01 -18.62 1.60
CA ALA A 220 42.43 -17.22 1.62
C ALA A 220 43.50 -16.92 2.68
N LEU A 221 43.59 -17.72 3.76
CA LEU A 221 44.66 -17.59 4.75
C LEU A 221 46.03 -17.86 4.12
N LEU A 222 46.15 -18.88 3.25
CA LEU A 222 47.42 -19.19 2.60
C LEU A 222 47.83 -18.06 1.64
N ASP A 223 46.87 -17.47 0.92
CA ASP A 223 47.12 -16.28 0.09
C ASP A 223 47.56 -15.07 0.94
N GLN A 224 46.91 -14.82 2.08
CA GLN A 224 47.30 -13.73 3.00
C GLN A 224 48.70 -13.94 3.60
N LEU A 225 49.02 -15.17 4.02
CA LEU A 225 50.33 -15.51 4.58
C LEU A 225 51.46 -15.40 3.54
N LEU A 226 51.20 -15.81 2.29
CA LEU A 226 52.18 -15.69 1.19
C LEU A 226 52.30 -14.25 0.64
N ALA A 227 51.31 -13.40 0.89
CA ALA A 227 51.38 -11.96 0.60
C ALA A 227 52.16 -11.16 1.66
N LEU A 228 52.52 -11.75 2.80
CA LEU A 228 53.37 -11.09 3.78
C LEU A 228 54.78 -10.85 3.20
N PRO A 229 55.38 -9.67 3.44
CA PRO A 229 56.70 -9.37 2.91
C PRO A 229 57.72 -10.40 3.39
N GLN A 230 58.41 -11.02 2.43
CA GLN A 230 59.54 -11.91 2.67
C GLN A 230 59.19 -13.23 3.38
N ALA A 231 57.91 -13.62 3.30
CA ALA A 231 57.42 -14.92 3.75
C ALA A 231 58.22 -16.09 3.16
N HIS A 232 58.30 -17.18 3.92
CA HIS A 232 58.99 -18.42 3.55
C HIS A 232 58.04 -19.61 3.66
N LEU A 233 57.78 -20.26 2.53
CA LEU A 233 57.00 -21.48 2.44
C LEU A 233 57.94 -22.69 2.40
N ILE A 234 57.96 -23.49 3.47
CA ILE A 234 58.62 -24.79 3.52
C ILE A 234 57.57 -25.86 3.23
N VAL A 235 57.85 -26.77 2.30
CA VAL A 235 56.90 -27.76 1.80
C VAL A 235 57.46 -29.15 2.00
N ASP A 236 56.73 -29.99 2.74
CA ASP A 236 56.94 -31.43 2.80
C ASP A 236 56.50 -32.06 1.48
N GLY A 237 57.48 -32.35 0.63
CA GLY A 237 57.27 -32.70 -0.76
C GLY A 237 56.47 -33.99 -0.91
N TYR A 238 56.90 -35.06 -0.23
CA TYR A 238 56.22 -36.36 -0.36
C TYR A 238 54.89 -36.41 0.39
N ASN A 239 54.72 -35.70 1.50
CA ASN A 239 53.41 -35.59 2.14
C ASN A 239 52.40 -34.91 1.21
N VAL A 240 52.77 -33.79 0.59
CA VAL A 240 51.92 -33.08 -0.37
C VAL A 240 51.65 -33.91 -1.62
N THR A 241 52.64 -34.60 -2.18
CA THR A 241 52.43 -35.38 -3.41
C THR A 241 51.62 -36.66 -3.18
N LYS A 242 51.88 -37.39 -2.09
CA LYS A 242 51.10 -38.57 -1.69
C LYS A 242 49.66 -38.20 -1.33
N THR A 243 49.43 -37.00 -0.78
CA THR A 243 48.07 -36.46 -0.55
C THR A 243 47.36 -36.07 -1.85
N GLY A 244 48.06 -35.47 -2.81
CA GLY A 244 47.43 -34.83 -3.98
C GLY A 244 47.28 -35.69 -5.23
N TYR A 245 48.22 -36.60 -5.48
CA TYR A 245 48.25 -37.42 -6.70
C TYR A 245 49.05 -38.73 -6.48
N PRO A 246 48.62 -39.58 -5.53
CA PRO A 246 49.34 -40.79 -5.12
C PRO A 246 49.53 -41.81 -6.26
N GLN A 247 48.65 -41.80 -7.27
CA GLN A 247 48.66 -42.72 -8.40
C GLN A 247 49.76 -42.43 -9.46
N MET A 248 50.54 -41.36 -9.28
CA MET A 248 51.63 -41.01 -10.21
C MET A 248 52.99 -41.57 -9.75
N PRO A 249 53.91 -41.93 -10.67
CA PRO A 249 55.30 -42.25 -10.31
C PRO A 249 56.00 -41.09 -9.58
N LEU A 250 56.85 -41.39 -8.59
CA LEU A 250 57.50 -40.40 -7.70
C LEU A 250 58.25 -39.28 -8.44
N GLU A 251 58.81 -39.55 -9.61
CA GLU A 251 59.42 -38.51 -10.46
C GLU A 251 58.38 -37.52 -11.02
N LYS A 252 57.29 -38.03 -11.59
CA LYS A 252 56.17 -37.21 -12.09
C LYS A 252 55.46 -36.48 -10.96
N GLN A 253 55.40 -37.08 -9.76
CA GLN A 253 54.92 -36.42 -8.55
C GLN A 253 55.75 -35.17 -8.25
N ARG A 254 57.08 -35.32 -8.13
CA ARG A 254 58.02 -34.22 -7.84
C ARG A 254 57.94 -33.09 -8.87
N LEU A 255 57.98 -33.42 -10.17
CA LEU A 255 57.87 -32.44 -11.25
C LEU A 255 56.56 -31.64 -11.19
N ARG A 256 55.44 -32.30 -10.88
CA ARG A 256 54.12 -31.64 -10.76
C ARG A 256 54.07 -30.69 -9.56
N LEU A 257 54.64 -31.07 -8.41
CA LEU A 257 54.71 -30.19 -7.23
C LEU A 257 55.55 -28.95 -7.54
N LEU A 258 56.77 -29.15 -8.06
CA LEU A 258 57.75 -28.10 -8.28
C LEU A 258 57.29 -27.10 -9.36
N GLY A 259 56.59 -27.56 -10.40
CA GLY A 259 55.95 -26.68 -11.39
C GLY A 259 54.86 -25.78 -10.78
N GLY A 260 54.01 -26.34 -9.91
CA GLY A 260 53.01 -25.57 -9.17
C GLY A 260 53.62 -24.53 -8.24
N LEU A 261 54.62 -24.94 -7.44
CA LEU A 261 55.35 -24.05 -6.53
C LEU A 261 56.07 -22.93 -7.29
N SER A 262 56.66 -23.20 -8.46
CA SER A 262 57.32 -22.18 -9.28
C SER A 262 56.36 -21.08 -9.73
N SER A 263 55.15 -21.44 -10.17
CA SER A 263 54.13 -20.45 -10.53
C SER A 263 53.62 -19.67 -9.31
N LEU A 264 53.50 -20.33 -8.15
CA LEU A 264 53.11 -19.66 -6.90
C LEU A 264 54.19 -18.69 -6.42
N ALA A 265 55.47 -19.06 -6.48
CA ALA A 265 56.61 -18.20 -6.18
C ALA A 265 56.66 -16.97 -7.09
N ALA A 266 56.45 -17.16 -8.40
CA ALA A 266 56.42 -16.07 -9.37
C ALA A 266 55.25 -15.08 -9.14
N ARG A 267 54.10 -15.55 -8.63
CA ARG A 267 52.92 -14.71 -8.34
C ARG A 267 52.98 -14.02 -6.96
N THR A 268 53.64 -14.62 -5.97
CA THR A 268 53.63 -14.14 -4.57
C THR A 268 54.94 -13.47 -4.15
N GLY A 269 56.06 -13.78 -4.80
CA GLY A 269 57.40 -13.34 -4.37
C GLY A 269 57.90 -14.01 -3.08
N ALA A 270 57.12 -14.89 -2.47
CA ALA A 270 57.51 -15.64 -1.27
C ALA A 270 58.65 -16.61 -1.60
N GLU A 271 59.57 -16.79 -0.64
CA GLU A 271 60.61 -17.81 -0.74
C GLU A 271 59.95 -19.19 -0.62
N MET A 272 60.32 -20.13 -1.49
CA MET A 272 59.77 -21.50 -1.44
C MET A 272 60.89 -22.52 -1.31
N THR A 273 60.72 -23.48 -0.40
CA THR A 273 61.65 -24.59 -0.17
C THR A 273 60.88 -25.89 -0.13
N CYS A 274 61.09 -26.74 -1.13
CA CYS A 274 60.49 -28.07 -1.16
C CYS A 274 61.49 -29.09 -0.65
N VAL A 275 61.16 -29.80 0.43
CA VAL A 275 62.00 -30.84 1.03
C VAL A 275 61.46 -32.21 0.62
N PHE A 276 62.34 -33.09 0.15
CA PHE A 276 62.04 -34.49 -0.14
C PHE A 276 62.91 -35.41 0.71
N ASP A 277 62.40 -36.59 1.02
CA ASP A 277 63.18 -37.61 1.73
C ASP A 277 64.27 -38.19 0.81
N GLY A 278 65.52 -38.14 1.28
CA GLY A 278 66.66 -38.73 0.60
C GLY A 278 66.69 -40.25 0.61
N ALA A 279 65.98 -40.91 1.53
CA ALA A 279 65.91 -42.37 1.59
C ALA A 279 65.11 -42.99 0.42
N GLU A 280 64.21 -42.23 -0.22
CA GLU A 280 63.46 -42.67 -1.42
C GLU A 280 64.24 -42.45 -2.74
N LEU A 281 65.52 -42.05 -2.70
CA LEU A 281 66.38 -41.85 -3.88
C LEU A 281 67.29 -43.06 -4.16
N ALA A 282 67.01 -43.79 -5.25
CA ALA A 282 67.87 -44.87 -5.72
C ALA A 282 69.14 -44.40 -6.48
N ALA A 283 69.21 -43.13 -6.89
CA ALA A 283 70.33 -42.53 -7.60
C ALA A 283 70.34 -41.00 -7.41
N PRO A 284 71.48 -40.30 -7.63
CA PRO A 284 71.52 -38.84 -7.62
C PRO A 284 70.61 -38.26 -8.71
N VAL A 285 69.54 -37.57 -8.31
CA VAL A 285 68.56 -37.02 -9.25
C VAL A 285 68.99 -35.62 -9.69
N LEU A 286 69.41 -35.51 -10.95
CA LEU A 286 69.71 -34.25 -11.64
C LEU A 286 68.41 -33.52 -12.04
N LEU A 287 67.63 -33.08 -11.04
CA LEU A 287 66.54 -32.13 -11.26
C LEU A 287 67.12 -30.72 -11.33
N ALA A 288 66.94 -30.04 -12.46
CA ALA A 288 67.10 -28.58 -12.51
C ALA A 288 65.95 -27.94 -11.72
N PRO A 289 66.20 -27.26 -10.59
CA PRO A 289 65.13 -26.68 -9.79
C PRO A 289 64.44 -25.55 -10.57
N PRO A 290 63.10 -25.51 -10.62
CA PRO A 290 62.38 -24.40 -11.23
C PRO A 290 62.72 -23.05 -10.58
N ARG A 291 62.71 -21.98 -11.39
CA ARG A 291 62.99 -20.62 -10.89
C ARG A 291 62.05 -20.27 -9.73
N GLY A 292 62.61 -19.76 -8.64
CA GLY A 292 61.89 -19.33 -7.44
C GLY A 292 61.65 -20.42 -6.39
N VAL A 293 62.07 -21.67 -6.61
CA VAL A 293 61.89 -22.77 -5.64
C VAL A 293 63.24 -23.41 -5.32
N ARG A 294 63.66 -23.36 -4.05
CA ARG A 294 64.78 -24.15 -3.53
C ARG A 294 64.30 -25.59 -3.33
N VAL A 295 65.09 -26.57 -3.74
CA VAL A 295 64.73 -28.00 -3.63
C VAL A 295 65.81 -28.70 -2.83
N LEU A 296 65.41 -29.30 -1.71
CA LEU A 296 66.30 -29.95 -0.77
C LEU A 296 65.96 -31.43 -0.66
N PHE A 297 66.99 -32.24 -0.51
CA PHE A 297 66.89 -33.66 -0.17
C PHE A 297 67.53 -33.88 1.19
N SER A 298 66.88 -34.64 2.07
CA SER A 298 67.48 -34.99 3.35
C SER A 298 68.73 -35.86 3.17
N LYS A 299 69.71 -35.72 4.07
CA LYS A 299 70.93 -36.55 4.04
C LYS A 299 70.62 -37.98 4.49
N PRO A 300 71.38 -39.00 4.06
CA PRO A 300 71.25 -40.36 4.60
C PRO A 300 71.32 -40.35 6.13
N GLY A 301 70.32 -40.95 6.79
CA GLY A 301 70.18 -40.95 8.25
C GLY A 301 69.41 -39.76 8.85
N VAL A 302 68.95 -38.80 8.05
CA VAL A 302 68.09 -37.69 8.47
C VAL A 302 66.76 -37.75 7.73
N THR A 303 65.63 -37.72 8.45
CA THR A 303 64.29 -37.67 7.84
C THR A 303 64.00 -36.29 7.25
N ALA A 304 63.11 -36.23 6.25
CA ALA A 304 62.61 -34.95 5.73
C ALA A 304 61.99 -34.09 6.86
N ASP A 305 61.28 -34.71 7.79
CA ASP A 305 60.64 -34.08 8.94
C ASP A 305 61.62 -33.32 9.83
N GLU A 306 62.76 -33.92 10.18
CA GLU A 306 63.76 -33.25 11.00
C GLU A 306 64.47 -32.14 10.22
N LEU A 307 64.70 -32.30 8.91
CA LEU A 307 65.23 -31.23 8.06
C LEU A 307 64.24 -30.04 7.97
N ILE A 308 62.93 -30.29 7.85
CA ILE A 308 61.89 -29.26 7.90
C ILE A 308 61.89 -28.53 9.25
N ARG A 309 62.03 -29.27 10.36
CA ARG A 309 62.15 -28.68 11.70
C ARG A 309 63.45 -27.87 11.86
N GLN A 310 64.56 -28.31 11.29
CA GLN A 310 65.82 -27.55 11.29
C GLN A 310 65.70 -26.25 10.49
N LEU A 311 65.11 -26.29 9.28
CA LEU A 311 64.85 -25.10 8.47
C LEU A 311 63.95 -24.10 9.22
N ALA A 312 62.86 -24.57 9.83
CA ALA A 312 61.96 -23.71 10.60
C ALA A 312 62.62 -23.09 11.85
N ARG A 313 63.57 -23.79 12.50
CA ARG A 313 64.35 -23.28 13.64
C ARG A 313 65.50 -22.34 13.23
N ALA A 314 66.01 -22.47 12.02
CA ALA A 314 67.10 -21.63 11.52
C ALA A 314 66.61 -20.22 11.15
N GLU A 315 65.36 -20.10 10.68
CA GLU A 315 64.73 -18.81 10.44
C GLU A 315 64.56 -17.99 11.74
N PRO A 316 64.69 -16.66 11.68
CA PRO A 316 64.72 -15.83 12.87
C PRO A 316 63.33 -15.69 13.51
N PRO A 317 63.26 -15.43 14.82
CA PRO A 317 62.05 -14.94 15.46
C PRO A 317 61.58 -13.65 14.77
N GLY A 318 60.40 -13.70 14.13
CA GLY A 318 59.79 -12.55 13.45
C GLY A 318 59.59 -12.73 11.93
N ARG A 319 60.25 -13.71 11.29
CA ARG A 319 59.98 -14.02 9.89
C ARG A 319 58.64 -14.77 9.73
N PRO A 320 57.79 -14.41 8.75
CA PRO A 320 56.64 -15.25 8.41
C PRO A 320 57.09 -16.56 7.75
N VAL A 321 57.22 -17.63 8.55
CA VAL A 321 57.49 -18.99 8.05
C VAL A 321 56.21 -19.79 8.03
N VAL A 322 55.91 -20.44 6.92
CA VAL A 322 54.74 -21.29 6.69
C VAL A 322 55.24 -22.68 6.34
N VAL A 323 54.81 -23.71 7.07
CA VAL A 323 55.21 -25.10 6.82
C VAL A 323 54.00 -25.90 6.36
N VAL A 324 54.11 -26.52 5.19
CA VAL A 324 53.06 -27.36 4.63
C VAL A 324 53.39 -28.83 4.83
N SER A 325 52.63 -29.49 5.70
CA SER A 325 52.58 -30.95 5.86
C SER A 325 51.21 -31.34 6.45
N THR A 326 50.88 -32.64 6.45
CA THR A 326 49.78 -33.22 7.26
C THR A 326 50.28 -34.02 8.46
N ASP A 327 51.60 -34.15 8.62
CA ASP A 327 52.17 -34.79 9.81
C ASP A 327 52.03 -33.90 11.05
N ARG A 328 51.50 -34.46 12.14
CA ARG A 328 51.25 -33.74 13.40
C ARG A 328 52.54 -33.49 14.19
N GLU A 329 53.51 -34.39 14.14
CA GLU A 329 54.80 -34.23 14.81
C GLU A 329 55.62 -33.12 14.14
N VAL A 330 55.55 -33.02 12.81
CA VAL A 330 56.09 -31.87 12.06
C VAL A 330 55.35 -30.59 12.45
N ALA A 331 54.02 -30.59 12.41
CA ALA A 331 53.22 -29.41 12.73
C ALA A 331 53.48 -28.85 14.14
N ASP A 332 53.51 -29.70 15.16
CA ASP A 332 53.84 -29.32 16.54
C ASP A 332 55.30 -28.88 16.68
N GLY A 333 56.22 -29.55 15.98
CA GLY A 333 57.65 -29.26 16.01
C GLY A 333 58.00 -27.89 15.40
N VAL A 334 57.32 -27.51 14.31
CA VAL A 334 57.53 -26.21 13.64
C VAL A 334 56.73 -25.07 14.28
N ALA A 335 55.55 -25.36 14.85
CA ALA A 335 54.82 -24.39 15.66
C ALA A 335 55.64 -23.93 16.89
N LYS A 336 56.35 -24.86 17.55
CA LYS A 336 57.31 -24.54 18.62
C LYS A 336 58.50 -23.69 18.16
N ALA A 337 58.85 -23.75 16.88
CA ALA A 337 59.87 -22.90 16.26
C ALA A 337 59.34 -21.53 15.79
N GLY A 338 58.04 -21.25 15.95
CA GLY A 338 57.41 -19.99 15.53
C GLY A 338 56.89 -19.98 14.09
N ALA A 339 56.98 -21.09 13.36
CA ALA A 339 56.40 -21.22 12.03
C ALA A 339 54.90 -21.58 12.08
N ARG A 340 54.15 -21.24 11.04
CA ARG A 340 52.71 -21.54 10.91
C ARG A 340 52.53 -22.87 10.16
N PRO A 341 52.09 -23.97 10.82
CA PRO A 341 51.72 -25.18 10.12
C PRO A 341 50.44 -24.96 9.28
N VAL A 342 50.41 -25.54 8.08
CA VAL A 342 49.32 -25.46 7.10
C VAL A 342 49.11 -26.85 6.48
N ALA A 343 47.86 -27.31 6.43
CA ALA A 343 47.56 -28.63 5.86
C ALA A 343 47.86 -28.70 4.35
N SER A 344 48.49 -29.79 3.91
CA SER A 344 48.81 -30.06 2.48
C SER A 344 47.62 -29.90 1.53
N ALA A 345 46.40 -30.17 1.99
CA ALA A 345 45.17 -29.97 1.24
C ALA A 345 44.91 -28.49 0.85
N LEU A 346 45.33 -27.51 1.65
CA LEU A 346 45.19 -26.09 1.33
C LEU A 346 46.16 -25.66 0.22
N LEU A 347 47.42 -26.11 0.29
CA LEU A 347 48.39 -25.89 -0.80
C LEU A 347 47.89 -26.54 -2.10
N LEU A 348 47.43 -27.79 -2.07
CA LEU A 348 46.92 -28.49 -3.25
C LEU A 348 45.72 -27.76 -3.90
N LYS A 349 44.74 -27.32 -3.10
CA LYS A 349 43.61 -26.48 -3.55
C LYS A 349 44.08 -25.14 -4.13
N ARG A 350 45.20 -24.60 -3.65
CA ARG A 350 45.77 -23.34 -4.15
C ARG A 350 46.52 -23.51 -5.46
N LEU A 351 47.24 -24.63 -5.61
CA LEU A 351 47.96 -25.01 -6.83
C LEU A 351 47.01 -25.45 -7.95
N SER A 352 45.81 -25.94 -7.66
CA SER A 352 44.80 -26.27 -8.68
C SER A 352 44.03 -25.05 -9.23
N ARG A 353 44.28 -23.84 -8.72
CA ARG A 353 43.73 -22.55 -9.22
C ARG A 353 44.73 -21.77 -10.09
N VAL A 354 45.87 -22.38 -10.42
CA VAL A 354 47.00 -21.76 -11.12
C VAL A 354 46.89 -21.98 -12.61
#